data_AF-A0AAW7WA04-F1
#
_entry.id   AF-A0AAW7WA04-F1
#
_cell.length_a   1.000
_cell.length_b   1.000
_cell.length_c   1.000
_cell.angle_alpha   90.00
_cell.angle_beta   90.00
_cell.angle_gamma   90.00
#
_symmetry.space_group_name_H-M   'P 1'
#
loop_
_entity.id
_entity.type
_entity.pdbx_description
1 polymer ?
#
loop_
_entity_poly.entity_id
_entity_poly.type
_entity_poly.pdbx_seq_one_letter_code
_entity_poly.pdbx_strand_id
1 'polypeptide(L)' 'MDRGLFGTFDYDRDYLQPPEPMEERDPADWEFRAGQWIYVGDC' A
#
# COMPACT_ATOMS: atom_id res chain seq x y z
N MET A 1 -22.50 0.45 -23.08
CA MET A 1 -22.13 -0.93 -22.69
C MET A 1 -21.65 -0.89 -21.26
N ASP A 2 -22.36 -1.62 -20.40
CA ASP A 2 -21.91 -2.01 -19.07
C ASP A 2 -20.70 -2.94 -19.20
N ARG A 3 -19.55 -2.55 -18.63
CA ARG A 3 -18.37 -3.40 -18.44
C ARG A 3 -17.74 -2.97 -17.12
N GLY A 4 -17.99 -3.77 -16.11
CA GLY A 4 -17.67 -3.48 -14.72
C GLY A 4 -16.19 -3.28 -14.39
N LEU A 5 -16.01 -2.72 -13.20
CA LEU A 5 -15.13 -3.22 -12.13
C LEU A 5 -13.75 -3.76 -12.55
N PHE A 6 -12.71 -3.01 -12.12
CA PHE A 6 -11.32 -3.43 -11.99
C PHE A 6 -10.49 -3.58 -13.28
N GLY A 7 -9.46 -2.72 -13.39
CA GLY A 7 -8.17 -3.11 -13.93
C GLY A 7 -7.96 -2.96 -15.44
N THR A 8 -7.63 -1.76 -15.87
CA THR A 8 -6.70 -1.59 -17.01
C THR A 8 -5.26 -1.83 -16.51
N PHE A 9 -5.01 -2.96 -15.86
CA PHE A 9 -3.66 -3.36 -15.49
C PHE A 9 -2.94 -3.83 -16.75
N ASP A 10 -2.16 -2.93 -17.32
CA ASP A 10 -1.26 -3.21 -18.42
C ASP A 10 -0.04 -3.93 -17.83
N TYR A 11 -0.09 -5.25 -17.77
CA TYR A 11 0.94 -6.08 -17.14
C TYR A 11 2.34 -5.81 -17.72
N ASP A 12 2.46 -5.50 -19.02
CA ASP A 12 3.74 -5.16 -19.65
C ASP A 12 4.33 -3.85 -19.11
N ARG A 13 3.48 -2.92 -18.65
CA ARG A 13 3.88 -1.62 -18.10
C ARG A 13 4.13 -1.67 -16.60
N ASP A 14 3.36 -2.47 -15.87
CA ASP A 14 3.39 -2.53 -14.41
C ASP A 14 4.65 -3.23 -13.86
N TYR A 15 5.16 -4.27 -14.55
CA TYR A 15 6.42 -4.94 -14.16
C TYR A 15 7.68 -4.06 -14.29
N LEU A 16 7.61 -2.99 -15.09
CA LEU A 16 8.70 -2.03 -15.28
C LEU A 16 8.47 -0.72 -14.52
N GLN A 17 7.35 -0.59 -13.81
CA GLN A 17 7.10 0.58 -12.98
C GLN A 17 8.02 0.50 -11.75
N PRO A 18 8.93 1.48 -11.54
CA PRO A 18 9.65 1.52 -10.28
C PRO A 18 8.64 1.60 -9.13
N PRO A 19 8.90 0.93 -8.00
CA PRO A 19 8.01 1.02 -6.85
C PRO A 19 7.78 2.49 -6.52
N GLU A 20 6.52 2.85 -6.27
CA GLU A 20 6.20 4.19 -5.80
C GLU A 20 7.03 4.46 -4.52
N PRO A 21 7.57 5.67 -4.33
CA PRO A 21 8.30 6.00 -3.12
C PRO A 21 7.37 5.79 -1.92
N MET A 22 7.63 4.73 -1.17
CA MET A 22 6.95 4.45 0.09
C MET A 22 7.58 5.31 1.16
N GLU A 23 6.76 5.95 1.99
CA GLU A 23 7.22 6.58 3.21
C GLU A 23 7.81 5.49 4.11
N GLU A 24 9.11 5.57 4.40
CA GLU A 24 9.77 4.70 5.36
C GLU A 24 9.29 5.08 6.75
N ARG A 25 8.41 4.25 7.33
CA ARG A 25 7.89 4.43 8.69
C ARG A 25 8.76 3.68 9.67
N ASP A 26 9.08 4.30 10.81
CA ASP A 26 9.88 3.64 11.83
C ASP A 26 9.08 2.46 12.43
N PRO A 27 9.66 1.26 12.58
CA PRO A 27 8.99 0.14 13.22
C PRO A 27 8.52 0.45 14.66
N ALA A 28 9.16 1.39 15.35
CA ALA A 28 8.75 1.87 16.68
C ALA A 28 7.46 2.69 16.66
N ASP A 29 7.05 3.20 15.49
CA ASP A 29 5.77 3.89 15.29
C ASP A 29 4.59 2.92 15.13
N TRP A 30 4.81 1.61 15.34
CA TRP A 30 3.78 0.59 15.25
C TRP A 30 3.55 -0.11 16.57
N GLU A 31 2.29 -0.16 16.99
CA GLU A 31 1.85 -0.87 18.19
C GLU A 31 0.95 -2.05 17.85
N PHE A 32 1.19 -3.21 18.46
CA PHE A 32 0.31 -4.36 18.32
C PHE A 32 -0.79 -4.34 19.40
N ARG A 33 -2.04 -4.13 18.99
CA ARG A 33 -3.20 -4.08 19.89
C ARG A 33 -4.36 -4.86 19.31
N ALA A 34 -5.06 -5.62 20.16
CA ALA A 34 -6.24 -6.43 19.78
C ALA A 34 -6.04 -7.34 18.55
N GLY A 35 -4.81 -7.83 18.31
CA GLY A 35 -4.51 -8.71 17.18
C GLY A 35 -4.14 -7.99 15.87
N GLN A 36 -3.97 -6.67 15.89
CA GLN A 36 -3.65 -5.86 14.71
C GLN A 36 -2.48 -4.92 14.98
N TRP A 37 -1.69 -4.63 13.93
CA TRP A 37 -0.67 -3.58 13.96
C TRP A 37 -1.31 -2.22 13.66
N ILE A 38 -1.09 -1.25 14.54
CA ILE A 38 -1.65 0.09 14.46
C ILE A 38 -0.49 1.08 14.38
N TYR A 39 -0.50 1.94 13.37
CA TYR A 39 0.46 3.03 13.24
C TYR A 39 0.10 4.18 14.18
N VAL A 40 1.08 4.69 14.94
CA VAL A 40 0.91 5.75 15.96
C VAL A 40 1.86 6.95 15.79
N GLY A 41 2.68 6.98 14.74
CA GLY A 41 3.76 7.97 14.51
C GLY A 41 3.35 9.40 14.12
N ASP A 42 2.11 9.83 14.36
CA ASP A 42 1.61 11.19 14.07
C ASP A 42 1.45 12.07 15.33
N CYS A 43 2.12 11.71 16.45
CA CYS A 43 1.98 12.37 17.76
C CYS A 43 2.87 13.60 17.95
#